data_AF-A0A3D4JGV2-F1
#
_entry.id   AF-A0A3D4JGV2-F1
#
_cell.length_a   1.000
_cell.length_b   1.000
_cell.length_c   1.000
_cell.angle_alpha   90.00
_cell.angle_beta   90.00
_cell.angle_gamma   90.00
#
_symmetry.space_group_name_H-M   'P 1'
#
loop_
_entity.id
_entity.type
_entity.pdbx_description
1 polymer ?
#
loop_
_entity_poly.entity_id
_entity_poly.type
_entity_poly.pdbx_seq_one_letter_code
_entity_poly.pdbx_strand_id
1 'polypeptide(L)'
;MIKHQPERFIPLALNRLGFFFGLEKRVLLYFYSNNLLGYISQPILITIAFILLFPFVVISIFSVFGILSLKKNPQTILLLLLITCYLLPHIFILSEDRFHLALIPYFAILASYGYSLISAKELNFKKWQTVISIVLICLLLLNWGLELNRDAEKIAILFSPTGNTAGFPY
;
A
#
# COMPACT_ATOMS: atom_id res chain seq x y z
N MET A 1 25.43 -12.06 6.01
CA MET A 1 25.16 -12.29 4.57
C MET A 1 24.92 -11.01 3.75
N ILE A 2 25.37 -9.82 4.19
CA ILE A 2 25.35 -8.56 3.41
C ILE A 2 26.73 -8.23 2.79
N LYS A 3 27.78 -8.97 3.15
CA LYS A 3 29.16 -8.71 2.71
C LYS A 3 29.52 -9.17 1.30
N HIS A 4 28.73 -10.04 0.67
CA HIS A 4 29.16 -10.73 -0.55
C HIS A 4 28.62 -10.15 -1.87
N GLN A 5 27.55 -9.34 -1.86
CA GLN A 5 26.96 -8.75 -3.09
C GLN A 5 26.29 -7.38 -2.78
N PRO A 6 27.07 -6.28 -2.70
CA PRO A 6 26.54 -4.95 -2.38
C PRO A 6 25.54 -4.44 -3.44
N GLU A 7 25.64 -4.93 -4.68
CA GLU A 7 24.76 -4.55 -5.79
C GLU A 7 23.31 -5.00 -5.61
N ARG A 8 23.06 -6.06 -4.82
CA ARG A 8 21.70 -6.53 -4.51
C ARG A 8 20.97 -5.65 -3.50
N PHE A 9 21.64 -4.68 -2.88
CA PHE A 9 21.05 -3.81 -1.86
C PHE A 9 19.93 -2.92 -2.40
N ILE A 10 20.15 -2.29 -3.55
CA ILE A 10 19.16 -1.40 -4.20
C ILE A 10 17.89 -2.15 -4.62
N PRO A 11 17.96 -3.28 -5.36
CA PRO A 11 16.76 -4.03 -5.71
C PRO A 11 16.07 -4.63 -4.47
N LEU A 12 16.82 -5.01 -3.41
CA LEU A 12 16.20 -5.42 -2.14
C LEU A 12 15.42 -4.28 -1.48
N ALA A 13 15.99 -3.09 -1.42
CA ALA A 13 15.35 -1.91 -0.83
C ALA A 13 14.08 -1.52 -1.60
N LEU A 14 14.11 -1.59 -2.93
CA LEU A 14 12.95 -1.35 -3.78
C LEU A 14 11.86 -2.41 -3.59
N ASN A 15 12.23 -3.69 -3.53
CA ASN A 15 11.28 -4.76 -3.24
C ASN A 15 10.63 -4.56 -1.86
N ARG A 16 11.43 -4.23 -0.84
CA ARG A 16 10.95 -3.94 0.52
C ARG A 16 10.04 -2.71 0.57
N LEU A 17 10.33 -1.67 -0.20
CA LEU A 17 9.42 -0.54 -0.38
C LEU A 17 8.09 -0.98 -0.99
N GLY A 18 8.13 -1.86 -1.99
CA GLY A 18 6.94 -2.45 -2.58
C GLY A 18 6.10 -3.23 -1.58
N PHE A 19 6.74 -4.08 -0.76
CA PHE A 19 6.08 -4.78 0.35
C PHE A 19 5.52 -3.81 1.40
N PHE A 20 6.22 -2.72 1.71
CA PHE A 20 5.73 -1.73 2.66
C PHE A 20 4.38 -1.17 2.20
N PHE A 21 4.22 -0.84 0.93
CA PHE A 21 2.94 -0.40 0.35
C PHE A 21 2.06 -1.55 -0.17
N GLY A 22 2.32 -2.79 0.26
CA GLY A 22 1.54 -3.96 -0.14
C GLY A 22 0.11 -3.93 0.40
N LEU A 23 -0.78 -4.68 -0.24
CA LEU A 23 -2.17 -4.82 0.19
C LEU A 23 -2.28 -5.67 1.46
N GLU A 24 -3.13 -5.26 2.41
CA GLU A 24 -3.43 -6.05 3.61
C GLU A 24 -4.29 -7.27 3.25
N LYS A 25 -3.65 -8.33 2.78
CA LYS A 25 -4.33 -9.57 2.38
C LYS A 25 -4.30 -10.62 3.48
N ARG A 26 -3.61 -10.39 4.61
CA ARG A 26 -3.44 -11.40 5.66
C ARG A 26 -4.76 -11.76 6.31
N VAL A 27 -5.66 -10.80 6.53
CA VAL A 27 -6.97 -11.11 7.09
C VAL A 27 -7.70 -12.13 6.21
N LEU A 28 -7.63 -11.96 4.89
CA LEU A 28 -8.24 -12.86 3.92
C LEU A 28 -7.45 -14.18 3.80
N LEU A 29 -6.16 -14.12 3.53
CA LEU A 29 -5.34 -15.30 3.26
C LEU A 29 -5.19 -16.20 4.48
N TYR A 30 -5.01 -15.64 5.68
CA TYR A 30 -4.81 -16.45 6.89
C TYR A 30 -6.14 -16.80 7.57
N PHE A 31 -6.97 -15.82 7.92
CA PHE A 31 -8.14 -16.11 8.77
C PHE A 31 -9.25 -16.85 8.03
N TYR A 32 -9.49 -16.51 6.76
CA TYR A 32 -10.49 -17.23 5.97
C TYR A 32 -9.98 -18.63 5.59
N SER A 33 -8.74 -18.79 5.14
CA SER A 33 -8.22 -20.11 4.72
C SER A 33 -8.02 -21.12 5.84
N ASN A 34 -7.90 -20.65 7.09
CA ASN A 34 -7.86 -21.50 8.30
C ASN A 34 -9.25 -21.71 8.91
N ASN A 35 -10.32 -21.43 8.15
CA ASN A 35 -11.71 -21.65 8.52
C ASN A 35 -12.18 -20.91 9.80
N LEU A 36 -11.49 -19.84 10.22
CA LEU A 36 -11.86 -19.10 11.43
C LEU A 36 -13.16 -18.30 11.25
N LEU A 37 -13.48 -17.93 10.01
CA LEU A 37 -14.68 -17.18 9.64
C LEU A 37 -15.81 -18.09 9.10
N GLY A 38 -15.53 -19.38 8.89
CA GLY A 38 -16.44 -20.31 8.21
C GLY A 38 -16.55 -20.06 6.70
N TYR A 39 -17.43 -20.82 6.04
CA TYR A 39 -17.69 -20.66 4.61
C TYR A 39 -18.48 -19.37 4.34
N ILE A 40 -17.95 -18.54 3.45
CA ILE A 40 -18.57 -17.32 2.95
C ILE A 40 -18.79 -17.52 1.46
N SER A 41 -19.99 -17.19 0.97
CA SER A 41 -20.27 -17.28 -0.46
C SER A 41 -19.36 -16.36 -1.27
N GLN A 42 -18.94 -16.83 -2.45
CA GLN A 42 -17.95 -16.13 -3.27
C GLN A 42 -18.28 -14.65 -3.54
N PRO A 43 -19.53 -14.24 -3.86
CA PRO A 43 -19.85 -12.82 -4.10
C PRO A 43 -19.65 -11.95 -2.84
N ILE A 44 -19.99 -12.49 -1.67
CA ILE A 44 -19.84 -11.79 -0.39
C ILE A 44 -18.35 -11.68 -0.04
N LEU A 45 -17.58 -12.76 -0.23
CA LEU A 45 -16.14 -12.75 0.04
C LEU A 45 -15.41 -11.73 -0.83
N ILE A 46 -15.74 -11.63 -2.12
CA ILE A 46 -15.19 -10.62 -3.04
C ILE A 46 -15.55 -9.21 -2.56
N THR A 47 -16.79 -9.00 -2.13
CA THR A 47 -17.26 -7.69 -1.63
C THR A 47 -16.50 -7.28 -0.37
N ILE A 48 -16.31 -8.20 0.58
CA ILE A 48 -15.51 -7.96 1.80
C ILE A 48 -14.06 -7.66 1.43
N ALA A 49 -13.46 -8.45 0.54
CA ALA A 49 -12.09 -8.24 0.10
C ALA A 49 -11.91 -6.86 -0.56
N PHE A 50 -12.87 -6.45 -1.39
CA PHE A 50 -12.87 -5.13 -2.01
C PHE A 50 -12.97 -4.01 -0.95
N ILE A 51 -13.91 -4.11 -0.01
CA ILE A 51 -14.09 -3.10 1.05
C ILE A 51 -12.85 -2.99 1.94
N LEU A 52 -12.13 -4.09 2.19
CA LEU A 52 -10.92 -4.09 3.01
C LEU A 52 -9.73 -3.46 2.28
N LEU A 53 -9.53 -3.80 1.01
CA LEU A 53 -8.33 -3.45 0.25
C LEU A 53 -8.43 -2.09 -0.47
N PHE A 54 -9.62 -1.79 -1.00
CA PHE A 54 -9.83 -0.62 -1.87
C PHE A 54 -9.60 0.73 -1.17
N PRO A 55 -10.02 0.96 0.09
CA PRO A 55 -9.79 2.25 0.75
C PRO A 55 -8.31 2.63 0.82
N PHE A 56 -7.42 1.65 1.06
CA PHE A 56 -5.98 1.92 1.12
C PHE A 56 -5.41 2.36 -0.22
N VAL A 57 -5.87 1.76 -1.33
CA VAL A 57 -5.51 2.15 -2.70
C VAL A 57 -5.92 3.61 -2.95
N VAL A 58 -7.17 3.95 -2.62
CA VAL A 58 -7.72 5.30 -2.79
C VAL A 58 -6.95 6.32 -1.96
N ILE A 59 -6.74 6.06 -0.67
CA ILE A 59 -5.99 6.94 0.24
C ILE A 59 -4.57 7.14 -0.29
N SER A 60 -3.88 6.08 -0.70
CA SER A 60 -2.51 6.15 -1.19
C SER A 60 -2.41 7.04 -2.44
N ILE A 61 -3.31 6.86 -3.42
CA ILE A 61 -3.35 7.69 -4.63
C ILE A 61 -3.60 9.17 -4.29
N PHE A 62 -4.60 9.47 -3.46
CA PHE A 62 -4.89 10.85 -3.09
C PHE A 62 -3.79 11.49 -2.24
N SER A 63 -3.09 10.70 -1.42
CA SER A 63 -1.98 11.19 -0.60
C SER A 63 -0.81 11.71 -1.44
N VAL A 64 -0.59 11.18 -2.66
CA VAL A 64 0.42 11.68 -3.60
C VAL A 64 0.10 13.11 -4.03
N PHE A 65 -1.17 13.43 -4.27
CA PHE A 65 -1.56 14.81 -4.57
C PHE A 65 -1.38 15.70 -3.35
N GLY A 66 -1.78 15.22 -2.16
CA GLY A 66 -1.62 15.94 -0.91
C GLY A 66 -0.17 16.33 -0.63
N ILE A 67 0.75 15.36 -0.66
CA ILE A 67 2.17 15.58 -0.32
C ILE A 67 2.86 16.55 -1.27
N LEU A 68 2.54 16.50 -2.57
CA LEU A 68 3.10 17.39 -3.58
C LEU A 68 2.52 18.80 -3.52
N SER A 69 1.32 18.96 -2.95
CA SER A 69 0.63 20.24 -2.78
C SER A 69 0.97 20.96 -1.48
N LEU A 70 1.67 20.31 -0.54
CA LEU A 70 1.96 20.88 0.77
C LEU A 70 2.77 22.18 0.66
N LYS A 71 2.29 23.23 1.33
CA LYS A 71 3.05 24.46 1.54
C LYS A 71 4.16 24.19 2.54
N LYS A 72 5.36 24.70 2.29
CA LYS A 72 6.54 24.50 3.15
C LYS A 72 6.43 25.32 4.44
N ASN A 73 5.80 24.73 5.46
CA ASN A 73 5.70 25.28 6.81
C ASN A 73 6.34 24.31 7.82
N PRO A 74 6.77 24.77 9.02
CA PRO A 74 7.40 23.92 10.02
C PRO A 74 6.60 22.65 10.36
N GLN A 75 5.27 22.76 10.46
CA GLN A 75 4.37 21.64 10.72
C GLN A 75 4.39 20.59 9.60
N THR A 76 4.35 21.03 8.34
CA THR A 76 4.38 20.13 7.17
C THR A 76 5.74 19.47 6.99
N ILE A 77 6.82 20.18 7.34
CA ILE A 77 8.18 19.64 7.35
C ILE A 77 8.28 18.55 8.43
N LEU A 78 7.71 18.80 9.61
CA LEU A 78 7.69 17.83 10.69
C LEU A 78 6.88 16.58 10.33
N LEU A 79 5.74 16.75 9.65
CA LEU A 79 4.97 15.63 9.10
C LEU A 79 5.78 14.83 8.09
N LEU A 80 6.43 15.50 7.13
CA LEU A 80 7.26 14.85 6.12
C LEU A 80 8.45 14.10 6.77
N LEU A 81 9.05 14.71 7.79
CA LEU A 81 10.15 14.14 8.55
C LEU A 81 9.69 12.92 9.35
N LEU A 82 8.51 12.96 9.97
CA LEU A 82 7.92 11.82 10.65
C LEU A 82 7.71 10.65 9.69
N ILE A 83 7.09 10.89 8.53
CA ILE A 83 6.86 9.87 7.51
C ILE A 83 8.20 9.29 7.04
N THR A 84 9.19 10.15 6.76
CA THR A 84 10.51 9.73 6.27
C THR A 84 11.27 8.94 7.33
N CYS A 85 11.34 9.43 8.57
CA CYS A 85 12.03 8.76 9.67
C CYS A 85 11.36 7.45 10.08
N TYR A 86 10.05 7.32 9.89
CA TYR A 86 9.36 6.05 10.08
C TYR A 86 9.66 5.08 8.93
N LEU A 87 9.56 5.54 7.70
CA LEU A 87 9.64 4.67 6.52
C LEU A 87 11.07 4.19 6.27
N LEU A 88 12.07 5.06 6.44
CA LEU A 88 13.47 4.80 6.11
C LEU A 88 14.08 3.61 6.87
N PRO A 89 13.92 3.45 8.20
CA PRO A 89 14.36 2.26 8.92
C PRO A 89 13.66 0.98 8.45
N HIS A 90 12.37 1.03 8.11
CA HIS A 90 11.61 -0.15 7.67
C HIS A 90 12.05 -0.64 6.29
N ILE A 91 12.49 0.25 5.39
CA ILE A 91 13.13 -0.17 4.13
C ILE A 91 14.42 -0.98 4.41
N PHE A 92 15.22 -0.53 5.37
CA PHE A 92 16.57 -1.06 5.57
C PHE A 92 16.64 -2.27 6.50
N ILE A 93 15.74 -2.39 7.48
CA ILE A 93 15.80 -3.42 8.52
C ILE A 93 14.77 -4.52 8.27
N LEU A 94 13.48 -4.19 8.34
CA LEU A 94 12.36 -5.12 8.22
C LEU A 94 11.19 -4.42 7.52
N SER A 95 10.75 -4.98 6.40
CA SER A 95 9.54 -4.53 5.71
C SER A 95 8.56 -5.68 5.65
N GLU A 96 7.49 -5.55 6.43
CA GLU A 96 6.29 -6.37 6.34
C GLU A 96 5.11 -5.44 6.04
N ASP A 97 4.11 -5.96 5.36
CA ASP A 97 2.90 -5.23 4.93
C ASP A 97 2.01 -4.76 6.10
N ARG A 98 2.47 -4.81 7.35
CA ARG A 98 1.74 -4.26 8.52
C ARG A 98 2.30 -2.91 8.96
N PHE A 99 3.54 -2.60 8.60
CA PHE A 99 4.18 -1.39 9.11
C PHE A 99 3.61 -0.12 8.46
N HIS A 100 3.00 -0.21 7.27
CA HIS A 100 2.28 0.94 6.71
C HIS A 100 1.02 1.30 7.50
N LEU A 101 0.44 0.39 8.29
CA LEU A 101 -0.81 0.64 9.03
C LEU A 101 -0.66 1.84 9.99
N ALA A 102 0.51 2.01 10.60
CA ALA A 102 0.79 3.15 11.47
C ALA A 102 0.83 4.49 10.71
N LEU A 103 1.13 4.47 9.41
CA LEU A 103 1.16 5.65 8.56
C LEU A 103 -0.20 5.99 7.94
N ILE A 104 -1.17 5.06 7.94
CA ILE A 104 -2.49 5.25 7.33
C ILE A 104 -3.17 6.54 7.79
N PRO A 105 -3.23 6.91 9.10
CA PRO A 105 -3.88 8.14 9.52
C PRO A 105 -3.25 9.39 8.88
N TYR A 106 -1.92 9.40 8.73
CA TYR A 106 -1.20 10.51 8.12
C TYR A 106 -1.44 10.55 6.60
N PHE A 107 -1.45 9.40 5.93
CA PHE A 107 -1.84 9.31 4.53
C PHE A 107 -3.28 9.73 4.31
N ALA A 108 -4.21 9.42 5.22
CA ALA A 108 -5.59 9.84 5.15
C ALA A 108 -5.75 11.37 5.26
N ILE A 109 -4.97 12.02 6.13
CA ILE A 109 -4.92 13.49 6.21
C ILE A 109 -4.42 14.08 4.88
N LEU A 110 -3.32 13.56 4.34
CA LEU A 110 -2.78 14.00 3.05
C LEU A 110 -3.75 13.74 1.90
N ALA A 111 -4.42 12.58 1.90
CA ALA A 111 -5.41 12.20 0.90
C ALA A 111 -6.60 13.15 0.92
N SER A 112 -7.13 13.45 2.10
CA SER A 112 -8.21 14.42 2.28
C SER A 112 -7.82 15.80 1.76
N TYR A 113 -6.61 16.27 2.09
CA TYR A 113 -6.08 17.54 1.59
C TYR A 113 -5.94 17.55 0.06
N GLY A 114 -5.34 16.51 -0.51
CA GLY A 114 -5.19 16.37 -1.96
C GLY A 114 -6.53 16.31 -2.68
N TYR A 115 -7.47 15.52 -2.16
CA TYR A 115 -8.83 15.43 -2.70
C TYR A 115 -9.56 16.77 -2.64
N SER A 116 -9.45 17.50 -1.53
CA SER A 116 -10.07 18.83 -1.38
C SER A 116 -9.59 19.80 -2.46
N LEU A 117 -8.27 19.83 -2.74
CA LEU A 117 -7.70 20.67 -3.79
C LEU A 117 -8.16 20.27 -5.19
N ILE A 118 -8.25 18.97 -5.47
CA ILE A 118 -8.77 18.45 -6.74
C ILE A 118 -10.24 18.84 -6.91
N SER A 119 -11.06 18.60 -5.88
CA SER A 119 -12.50 18.87 -5.89
C SER A 119 -12.78 20.37 -6.04
N ALA A 120 -11.97 21.23 -5.42
CA ALA A 120 -12.08 22.68 -5.55
C ALA A 120 -11.46 23.22 -6.86
N LYS A 121 -10.81 22.37 -7.67
CA LYS A 121 -10.02 22.76 -8.86
C LYS A 121 -8.90 23.77 -8.55
N GLU A 122 -8.39 23.73 -7.33
CA GLU A 122 -7.30 24.61 -6.86
C GLU A 122 -5.93 23.95 -6.95
N LEU A 123 -5.86 22.77 -7.58
CA LEU A 123 -4.61 22.04 -7.73
C LEU A 123 -3.67 22.75 -8.71
N ASN A 124 -2.73 23.52 -8.16
CA ASN A 124 -1.75 24.28 -8.92
C ASN A 124 -0.39 23.57 -8.92
N PHE A 125 -0.24 22.59 -9.81
CA PHE A 125 1.01 21.86 -10.00
C PHE A 125 1.91 22.51 -11.03
N LYS A 126 3.19 22.63 -10.67
CA LYS A 126 4.26 22.83 -11.65
C LYS A 126 4.36 21.59 -12.54
N LYS A 127 4.87 21.77 -13.77
CA LYS A 127 5.04 20.66 -14.73
C LYS A 127 5.77 19.45 -14.12
N TRP A 128 6.83 19.69 -13.34
CA TRP A 128 7.58 18.60 -12.69
C TRP A 128 6.77 17.86 -11.61
N GLN A 129 5.90 18.54 -10.84
CA GLN A 129 5.03 17.91 -9.84
C GLN A 129 4.01 16.99 -10.50
N THR A 130 3.49 17.39 -11.66
CA THR A 130 2.55 16.57 -12.44
C THR A 130 3.21 15.29 -12.94
N VAL A 131 4.43 15.40 -13.48
CA VAL A 131 5.20 14.24 -13.93
C VAL A 131 5.47 13.30 -12.76
N ILE A 132 5.89 13.83 -11.61
CA ILE A 132 6.16 13.02 -10.41
C ILE A 132 4.89 12.36 -9.88
N SER A 133 3.75 13.07 -9.83
CA SER A 133 2.50 12.46 -9.37
C SER A 133 2.10 11.28 -10.25
N ILE A 134 2.22 11.43 -11.58
CA ILE A 134 1.92 10.36 -12.53
C ILE A 134 2.87 9.18 -12.30
N VAL A 135 4.18 9.43 -12.20
CA VAL A 135 5.18 8.37 -11.98
C VAL A 135 4.91 7.63 -10.66
N LEU A 136 4.66 8.34 -9.57
CA LEU A 136 4.39 7.72 -8.27
C LEU A 136 3.11 6.89 -8.28
N ILE A 137 2.03 7.40 -8.88
CA ILE A 137 0.77 6.66 -9.02
C ILE A 137 0.98 5.42 -9.88
N CYS A 138 1.69 5.52 -11.01
CA CYS A 138 2.02 4.37 -11.84
C CYS A 138 2.84 3.34 -11.07
N LEU A 139 3.84 3.77 -10.28
CA LEU A 139 4.63 2.86 -9.45
C LEU A 139 3.79 2.15 -8.38
N LEU A 140 2.85 2.84 -7.73
CA LEU A 140 1.92 2.23 -6.78
C LEU A 140 1.02 1.19 -7.45
N LEU A 141 0.42 1.54 -8.60
CA LEU A 141 -0.43 0.63 -9.37
C LEU A 141 0.34 -0.59 -9.89
N LEU A 142 1.57 -0.38 -10.37
CA LEU A 142 2.45 -1.47 -10.79
C LEU A 142 2.82 -2.36 -9.61
N ASN A 143 3.10 -1.78 -8.43
CA ASN A 143 3.40 -2.54 -7.22
C ASN A 143 2.24 -3.47 -6.85
N TRP A 144 1.02 -2.94 -6.72
CA TRP A 144 -0.15 -3.76 -6.41
C TRP A 144 -0.48 -4.76 -7.52
N GLY A 145 -0.31 -4.37 -8.79
CA GLY A 145 -0.52 -5.27 -9.93
C GLY A 145 0.43 -6.46 -9.92
N LEU A 146 1.73 -6.22 -9.68
CA LEU A 146 2.73 -7.28 -9.54
C LEU A 146 2.47 -8.14 -8.31
N GLU A 147 2.04 -7.54 -7.21
CA GLU A 147 1.69 -8.23 -5.97
C GLU A 147 0.48 -9.16 -6.18
N LEU A 148 -0.58 -8.68 -6.83
CA LEU A 148 -1.75 -9.48 -7.18
C LEU A 148 -1.42 -10.60 -8.17
N ASN A 149 -0.57 -10.32 -9.17
CA ASN A 149 -0.14 -11.33 -10.13
C ASN A 149 0.70 -12.43 -9.47
N ARG A 150 1.62 -12.07 -8.58
CA ARG A 150 2.44 -13.03 -7.82
C ARG A 150 1.59 -13.95 -6.95
N ASP A 151 0.53 -13.40 -6.33
CA ASP A 151 -0.35 -14.16 -5.44
C ASP A 151 -1.61 -14.68 -6.16
N ALA A 152 -1.69 -14.61 -7.49
CA ALA A 152 -2.88 -14.94 -8.27
C ALA A 152 -3.35 -16.39 -8.05
N GLU A 153 -2.42 -17.34 -7.98
CA GLU A 153 -2.73 -18.76 -7.71
C GLU A 153 -3.35 -18.94 -6.31
N LYS A 154 -2.78 -18.28 -5.29
CA LYS A 154 -3.31 -18.33 -3.91
C LYS A 154 -4.69 -17.68 -3.83
N ILE A 155 -4.87 -16.56 -4.53
CA ILE A 155 -6.14 -15.85 -4.62
C ILE A 155 -7.19 -16.74 -5.31
N ALA A 156 -6.85 -17.43 -6.40
CA ALA A 156 -7.74 -18.34 -7.09
C ALA A 156 -8.18 -19.51 -6.19
N ILE A 157 -7.24 -20.08 -5.41
CA ILE A 157 -7.55 -21.11 -4.41
C ILE A 157 -8.44 -20.56 -3.30
N LEU A 158 -8.17 -19.34 -2.81
CA LEU A 158 -8.95 -18.69 -1.76
C LEU A 158 -10.41 -18.46 -2.17
N PHE A 159 -10.64 -18.05 -3.42
CA PHE A 159 -11.99 -17.82 -3.96
C PHE A 159 -12.66 -19.09 -4.50
N SER A 160 -12.02 -20.26 -4.37
CA SER A 160 -12.64 -21.54 -4.71
C SER A 160 -13.68 -21.96 -3.66
N PRO A 161 -14.61 -22.88 -3.99
CA PRO A 161 -15.64 -23.35 -3.06
C PRO A 161 -15.11 -23.97 -1.75
N THR A 162 -13.84 -24.39 -1.71
CA THR A 162 -13.18 -24.97 -0.53
C THR A 162 -12.02 -24.10 -0.02
N GLY A 163 -11.92 -22.85 -0.49
CA GLY A 163 -10.82 -21.94 -0.17
C GLY A 163 -10.70 -21.61 1.33
N ASN A 164 -11.79 -21.74 2.09
CA ASN A 164 -11.80 -21.60 3.55
C ASN A 164 -11.06 -22.72 4.29
N THR A 165 -10.63 -23.78 3.59
CA THR A 165 -9.87 -24.91 4.16
C THR A 165 -8.47 -25.05 3.56
N ALA A 166 -8.03 -24.08 2.75
CA ALA A 166 -6.74 -24.13 2.07
C ALA A 166 -5.54 -24.08 3.05
N GLY A 167 -5.74 -23.64 4.29
CA GLY A 167 -4.75 -23.73 5.36
C GLY A 167 -3.47 -22.95 5.07
N PHE A 168 -3.58 -21.76 4.48
CA PHE A 168 -2.39 -20.97 4.16
C PHE A 168 -1.64 -20.57 5.44
N PRO A 169 -0.31 -20.72 5.45
CA PRO A 169 0.51 -20.28 6.57
C PRO A 169 0.51 -18.76 6.68
N TYR A 170 0.83 -18.27 7.88
CA TYR A 170 0.95 -16.85 8.20
C TYR A 170 2.14 -16.20 7.49
#